data_AF-A0A930VB53-F1
#
_entry.id   AF-A0A930VB53-F1
#
_cell.length_a   1.000
_cell.length_b   1.000
_cell.length_c   1.000
_cell.angle_alpha   90.00
_cell.angle_beta   90.00
_cell.angle_gamma   90.00
#
_symmetry.space_group_name_H-M   'P 1'
#
loop_
_entity.id
_entity.type
_entity.pdbx_description
1 polymer ?
#
loop_
_entity_poly.entity_id
_entity_poly.type
_entity_poly.pdbx_seq_one_letter_code
_entity_poly.pdbx_strand_id
1 'polypeptide(L)'
;MNPTRQLRRLCVVAVLTAITATGTTAVVTTATGAGSGGWNPIGHGKKPADPALAGKVETLTSVGRTVYVGGDFIDAGGLAKADHIASWNGKKWSALGGGLGDSPSAVYAIAVDPVTGDVFAAGSFQDAGGDLAADAIARFDGTSWRSLSSVGLNGPVFALAIIGRTLYVGGGFSEAAGIATADSVAAYGIDSGAWAAITDGNNDIGGSVCCLVFDGVAGLYVGGSFFDADGIPNADYAAHYLGGTAWSAVGPSSALNGRVRAMAVSGTDLYVGGDFVNAGGDLNADKVAKYAGADWTALGSTSAFGDGGNSIYALAVDDDAVFAAGYFNNAGGRSRIDGVGAFKAGAWTNVGSDGAGNGPVPVNTLMTSLRVVGDQLFLGGLASTIGGSTKAGYAAWFPLRQPDGQIAVGTDPFVGKGVYNTTGAGQTVHQTVHRSATETFKIRIRNDGLFADTFTVKGTGSFGPYKVKYLSGTTNVTAAVVAGVFAMSALGPAAWRTIKLEVTVSPSATVGDVRSFLVSATSSGAGTAKDAVKARVKAG
;
A
#
# COMPACT_ATOMS: atom_id res chain seq x y z
N MET A 1 -55.37 -23.51 -18.99
CA MET A 1 -55.22 -22.11 -18.59
C MET A 1 -54.68 -22.05 -17.17
N ASN A 2 -53.41 -21.73 -16.99
CA ASN A 2 -52.95 -20.78 -15.96
C ASN A 2 -51.45 -20.50 -16.19
N PRO A 3 -51.05 -19.25 -16.51
CA PRO A 3 -49.66 -18.93 -16.81
C PRO A 3 -48.90 -18.35 -15.60
N THR A 4 -47.58 -18.27 -15.81
CA THR A 4 -46.60 -17.34 -15.22
C THR A 4 -45.97 -17.63 -13.85
N ARG A 5 -44.85 -18.35 -13.94
CA ARG A 5 -43.57 -18.08 -13.27
C ARG A 5 -43.37 -16.58 -12.96
N GLN A 6 -43.27 -16.24 -11.68
CA GLN A 6 -42.62 -15.02 -11.22
C GLN A 6 -41.12 -15.30 -11.05
N LEU A 7 -40.32 -14.54 -11.79
CA LEU A 7 -38.86 -14.50 -11.72
C LEU A 7 -38.45 -14.07 -10.31
N ARG A 8 -37.76 -14.96 -9.59
CA ARG A 8 -36.92 -14.56 -8.45
C ARG A 8 -35.84 -13.65 -9.01
N ARG A 9 -35.99 -12.33 -8.82
CA ARG A 9 -34.90 -11.37 -9.03
C ARG A 9 -33.81 -11.75 -8.04
N LEU A 10 -32.75 -12.35 -8.58
CA LEU A 10 -31.48 -12.55 -7.93
C LEU A 10 -30.96 -11.15 -7.56
N CYS A 11 -31.14 -10.73 -6.31
CA CYS A 11 -30.44 -9.58 -5.77
C CYS A 11 -28.98 -10.01 -5.62
N VAL A 12 -28.18 -9.69 -6.63
CA VAL A 12 -26.72 -9.78 -6.53
C VAL A 12 -26.32 -8.67 -5.57
N VAL A 13 -26.28 -8.99 -4.28
CA VAL A 13 -25.59 -8.20 -3.28
C VAL A 13 -24.12 -8.29 -3.64
N ALA A 14 -23.58 -7.25 -4.28
CA ALA A 14 -22.15 -7.08 -4.43
C ALA A 14 -21.61 -6.80 -3.01
N VAL A 15 -21.19 -7.87 -2.35
CA VAL A 15 -20.39 -7.83 -1.13
C VAL A 15 -19.11 -7.08 -1.50
N LEU A 16 -18.97 -5.82 -1.07
CA LEU A 16 -17.67 -5.16 -1.04
C LEU A 16 -16.91 -5.77 0.13
N THR A 17 -16.39 -6.98 -0.07
CA THR A 17 -15.10 -7.35 0.48
C THR A 17 -14.13 -6.21 0.14
N ALA A 18 -13.15 -5.96 1.00
CA ALA A 18 -11.87 -5.45 0.51
C ALA A 18 -11.64 -6.12 -0.85
N ILE A 19 -11.56 -5.33 -1.92
CA ILE A 19 -11.19 -5.89 -3.22
C ILE A 19 -9.77 -6.40 -3.03
N THR A 20 -9.62 -7.64 -2.58
CA THR A 20 -8.67 -8.57 -3.17
C THR A 20 -9.17 -8.74 -4.59
N ALA A 21 -8.67 -7.87 -5.46
CA ALA A 21 -8.79 -8.08 -6.88
C ALA A 21 -8.07 -9.40 -7.16
N THR A 22 -8.82 -10.50 -7.22
CA THR A 22 -8.37 -11.74 -7.89
C THR A 22 -8.23 -11.52 -9.41
N GLY A 23 -8.44 -10.30 -9.91
CA GLY A 23 -7.86 -9.80 -11.15
C GLY A 23 -6.54 -9.06 -10.88
N THR A 24 -5.42 -9.75 -11.09
CA THR A 24 -4.06 -9.18 -11.14
C THR A 24 -3.99 -8.05 -12.17
N THR A 25 -4.24 -6.81 -11.76
CA THR A 25 -3.83 -5.62 -12.50
C THR A 25 -2.99 -4.76 -11.58
N ALA A 26 -1.77 -5.23 -11.32
CA ALA A 26 -0.78 -4.44 -10.62
C ALA A 26 -0.63 -3.07 -11.28
N VAL A 27 -0.41 -2.08 -10.43
CA VAL A 27 0.16 -0.80 -10.79
C VAL A 27 1.56 -1.09 -11.37
N VAL A 28 1.72 -0.94 -12.69
CA VAL A 28 3.08 -0.87 -13.26
C VAL A 28 3.56 0.55 -13.02
N THR A 29 4.00 0.81 -11.81
CA THR A 29 4.84 1.96 -11.49
C THR A 29 6.23 1.63 -12.02
N THR A 30 6.55 2.10 -13.23
CA THR A 30 7.95 2.13 -13.64
C THR A 30 8.64 3.19 -12.79
N ALA A 31 9.45 2.77 -11.82
CA ALA A 31 10.31 3.69 -11.09
C ALA A 31 11.23 4.42 -12.07
N THR A 32 11.47 5.72 -11.86
CA THR A 32 12.53 6.50 -12.53
C THR A 32 13.92 6.23 -11.93
N GLY A 33 14.14 4.99 -11.46
CA GLY A 33 15.29 4.54 -10.69
C GLY A 33 14.83 3.92 -9.36
N ALA A 34 15.09 2.64 -9.16
CA ALA A 34 14.78 1.96 -7.90
C ALA A 34 15.63 2.57 -6.77
N GLY A 35 15.01 2.85 -5.61
CA GLY A 35 15.75 3.26 -4.41
C GLY A 35 16.65 2.12 -3.91
N SER A 36 17.75 2.47 -3.26
CA SER A 36 18.83 1.56 -2.87
C SER A 36 18.42 0.47 -1.88
N GLY A 37 17.21 0.54 -1.31
CA GLY A 37 16.68 -0.52 -0.45
C GLY A 37 15.23 -0.92 -0.70
N GLY A 38 14.78 -0.86 -1.96
CA GLY A 38 13.54 -1.50 -2.44
C GLY A 38 12.31 -0.59 -2.45
N TRP A 39 12.39 0.60 -1.85
CA TRP A 39 11.36 1.63 -1.97
C TRP A 39 11.56 2.48 -3.23
N ASN A 40 10.45 2.81 -3.87
CA ASN A 40 10.42 3.55 -5.12
C ASN A 40 9.62 4.84 -4.93
N PRO A 41 10.08 5.99 -5.47
CA PRO A 41 9.30 7.22 -5.44
C PRO A 41 7.99 7.07 -6.23
N ILE A 42 6.96 7.79 -5.80
CA ILE A 42 5.72 7.93 -6.58
C ILE A 42 5.90 9.08 -7.58
N GLY A 43 6.25 8.76 -8.82
CA GLY A 43 6.46 9.75 -9.87
C GLY A 43 7.69 10.64 -9.65
N HIS A 44 7.67 11.84 -10.26
CA HIS A 44 8.72 12.85 -10.15
C HIS A 44 8.13 14.27 -10.28
N GLY A 45 8.90 15.28 -9.89
CA GLY A 45 8.54 16.69 -10.05
C GLY A 45 8.65 17.18 -11.50
N LYS A 46 8.84 18.50 -11.69
CA LYS A 46 9.00 19.12 -13.02
C LYS A 46 10.10 18.45 -13.85
N LYS A 47 11.16 17.96 -13.20
CA LYS A 47 12.23 17.18 -13.81
C LYS A 47 12.31 15.78 -13.16
N PRO A 48 12.82 14.76 -13.87
CA PRO A 48 13.00 13.41 -13.31
C PRO A 48 13.91 13.32 -12.07
N ALA A 49 14.72 14.35 -11.84
CA ALA A 49 15.60 14.45 -10.66
C ALA A 49 14.87 14.99 -9.42
N ASP A 50 13.76 15.70 -9.59
CA ASP A 50 13.07 16.43 -8.54
C ASP A 50 12.08 15.49 -7.80
N PRO A 51 11.89 15.67 -6.48
CA PRO A 51 10.83 14.98 -5.76
C PRO A 51 9.47 15.34 -6.36
N ALA A 52 8.54 14.37 -6.31
CA ALA A 52 7.20 14.56 -6.85
C ALA A 52 6.33 15.48 -6.00
N LEU A 53 6.57 15.49 -4.68
CA LEU A 53 5.77 16.20 -3.70
C LEU A 53 6.70 17.06 -2.83
N ALA A 54 6.15 18.13 -2.28
CA ALA A 54 6.84 19.03 -1.35
C ALA A 54 5.88 19.37 -0.19
N GLY A 55 5.77 18.46 0.77
CA GLY A 55 4.85 18.57 1.90
C GLY A 55 4.45 17.19 2.41
N LYS A 56 4.05 17.13 3.68
CA LYS A 56 3.55 15.92 4.33
C LYS A 56 2.35 15.37 3.56
N VAL A 57 2.43 14.10 3.22
CA VAL A 57 1.27 13.33 2.75
C VAL A 57 0.55 12.79 3.96
N GLU A 58 -0.72 13.15 4.14
CA GLU A 58 -1.54 12.72 5.27
C GLU A 58 -2.39 11.48 4.94
N THR A 59 -2.72 11.29 3.65
CA THR A 59 -3.61 10.21 3.25
C THR A 59 -3.29 9.67 1.86
N LEU A 60 -3.53 8.37 1.70
CA LEU A 60 -3.34 7.63 0.47
C LEU A 60 -4.54 6.70 0.26
N THR A 61 -5.18 6.82 -0.91
CA THR A 61 -6.19 5.84 -1.34
C THR A 61 -5.97 5.45 -2.79
N SER A 62 -6.67 4.44 -3.26
CA SER A 62 -6.53 3.98 -4.64
C SER A 62 -7.81 3.42 -5.21
N VAL A 63 -7.97 3.58 -6.52
CA VAL A 63 -8.99 2.91 -7.33
C VAL A 63 -8.32 2.31 -8.55
N GLY A 64 -8.35 0.99 -8.65
CA GLY A 64 -7.64 0.25 -9.69
C GLY A 64 -6.15 0.60 -9.68
N ARG A 65 -5.67 1.26 -10.74
CA ARG A 65 -4.27 1.66 -10.90
C ARG A 65 -3.95 3.11 -10.49
N THR A 66 -4.97 3.87 -10.11
CA THR A 66 -4.81 5.27 -9.75
C THR A 66 -4.67 5.39 -8.25
N VAL A 67 -3.57 6.01 -7.80
CA VAL A 67 -3.35 6.38 -6.41
C VAL A 67 -3.73 7.84 -6.23
N TYR A 68 -4.58 8.14 -5.26
CA TYR A 68 -4.89 9.49 -4.84
C TYR A 68 -4.10 9.79 -3.57
N VAL A 69 -3.46 10.95 -3.56
CA VAL A 69 -2.64 11.42 -2.44
C VAL A 69 -3.24 12.72 -1.92
N GLY A 70 -3.36 12.83 -0.59
CA GLY A 70 -3.83 14.03 0.09
C GLY A 70 -2.84 14.45 1.18
N GLY A 71 -2.70 15.75 1.42
CA GLY A 71 -1.78 16.27 2.43
C GLY A 71 -1.68 17.79 2.42
N ASP A 72 -0.55 18.31 2.91
CA ASP A 72 -0.24 19.75 2.94
C ASP A 72 0.70 20.19 1.79
N PHE A 73 1.00 19.28 0.86
CA PHE A 73 1.88 19.58 -0.28
C PHE A 73 1.23 20.56 -1.27
N ILE A 74 2.09 21.27 -1.99
CA ILE A 74 1.74 22.11 -3.14
C ILE A 74 2.39 21.57 -4.41
N ASP A 75 1.81 21.88 -5.56
CA ASP A 75 2.35 21.61 -6.90
C ASP A 75 2.75 20.13 -7.14
N ALA A 76 1.89 19.14 -6.85
CA ALA A 76 2.26 17.73 -7.07
C ALA A 76 2.68 17.45 -8.53
N GLY A 77 3.84 16.81 -8.70
CA GLY A 77 4.46 16.59 -10.00
C GLY A 77 4.91 17.87 -10.72
N GLY A 78 4.95 19.00 -10.02
CA GLY A 78 5.18 20.32 -10.58
C GLY A 78 3.96 20.95 -11.25
N LEU A 79 2.76 20.43 -11.00
CA LEU A 79 1.51 20.92 -11.58
C LEU A 79 0.87 21.96 -10.65
N ALA A 80 0.79 23.22 -11.10
CA ALA A 80 0.31 24.38 -10.33
C ALA A 80 -1.18 24.38 -9.91
N LYS A 81 -1.88 23.25 -10.06
CA LYS A 81 -3.27 23.06 -9.60
C LYS A 81 -3.44 21.78 -8.80
N ALA A 82 -2.34 21.07 -8.57
CA ALA A 82 -2.33 19.80 -7.85
C ALA A 82 -1.88 20.05 -6.41
N ASP A 83 -2.59 20.97 -5.77
CA ASP A 83 -2.35 21.43 -4.40
C ASP A 83 -3.23 20.63 -3.45
N HIS A 84 -2.61 20.11 -2.38
CA HIS A 84 -3.21 19.35 -1.30
C HIS A 84 -3.85 18.01 -1.68
N ILE A 85 -4.24 17.82 -2.95
CA ILE A 85 -4.77 16.59 -3.50
C ILE A 85 -4.33 16.38 -4.96
N ALA A 86 -3.89 15.17 -5.27
CA ALA A 86 -3.48 14.80 -6.62
C ALA A 86 -3.71 13.31 -6.88
N SER A 87 -3.72 12.92 -8.16
CA SER A 87 -3.77 11.52 -8.58
C SER A 87 -2.56 11.12 -9.41
N TRP A 88 -2.10 9.89 -9.23
CA TRP A 88 -1.01 9.27 -9.96
C TRP A 88 -1.47 7.96 -10.59
N ASN A 89 -1.33 7.83 -11.90
CA ASN A 89 -1.79 6.65 -12.66
C ASN A 89 -0.68 5.64 -13.00
N GLY A 90 0.48 5.74 -12.35
CA GLY A 90 1.67 4.95 -12.68
C GLY A 90 2.61 5.61 -13.69
N LYS A 91 2.16 6.67 -14.39
CA LYS A 91 2.95 7.37 -15.42
C LYS A 91 2.97 8.88 -15.29
N LYS A 92 1.84 9.49 -14.90
CA LYS A 92 1.71 10.94 -14.77
C LYS A 92 0.87 11.33 -13.56
N TRP A 93 1.21 12.48 -12.99
CA TRP A 93 0.39 13.19 -12.02
C TRP A 93 -0.77 13.89 -12.73
N SER A 94 -1.87 14.07 -12.02
CA SER A 94 -3.03 14.85 -12.48
C SER A 94 -3.67 15.56 -11.29
N ALA A 95 -3.91 16.87 -11.47
CA ALA A 95 -4.69 17.68 -10.55
C ALA A 95 -6.16 17.24 -10.55
N LEU A 96 -6.86 17.49 -9.44
CA LEU A 96 -8.31 17.33 -9.34
C LEU A 96 -8.94 18.73 -9.34
N GLY A 97 -9.53 19.12 -10.47
CA GLY A 97 -10.16 20.43 -10.62
C GLY A 97 -9.19 21.60 -10.40
N GLY A 98 -9.60 22.56 -9.57
CA GLY A 98 -8.81 23.71 -9.17
C GLY A 98 -7.97 23.52 -7.90
N GLY A 99 -7.88 22.31 -7.34
CA GLY A 99 -7.28 22.08 -6.02
C GLY A 99 -8.22 22.46 -4.86
N LEU A 100 -7.67 22.54 -3.64
CA LEU A 100 -8.40 22.76 -2.38
C LEU A 100 -7.96 24.03 -1.61
N GLY A 101 -7.74 25.12 -2.35
CA GLY A 101 -7.36 26.43 -1.80
C GLY A 101 -5.92 26.51 -1.27
N ASP A 102 -5.46 27.73 -0.94
CA ASP A 102 -4.03 28.03 -0.73
C ASP A 102 -3.60 28.28 0.75
N SER A 103 -4.48 28.17 1.77
CA SER A 103 -4.10 28.60 3.13
C SER A 103 -4.89 28.01 4.31
N PRO A 104 -4.16 27.65 5.39
CA PRO A 104 -3.53 26.35 5.49
C PRO A 104 -4.56 25.22 5.31
N SER A 105 -4.51 24.57 4.16
CA SER A 105 -5.34 23.41 3.83
C SER A 105 -4.51 22.14 3.99
N ALA A 106 -5.04 21.14 4.70
CA ALA A 106 -4.51 19.79 4.68
C ALA A 106 -5.65 18.82 4.41
N VAL A 107 -5.43 17.85 3.52
CA VAL A 107 -6.38 16.76 3.26
C VAL A 107 -6.01 15.57 4.12
N TYR A 108 -6.83 15.29 5.13
CA TYR A 108 -6.62 14.19 6.07
C TYR A 108 -7.25 12.87 5.59
N ALA A 109 -8.29 12.92 4.76
CA ALA A 109 -8.96 11.73 4.26
C ALA A 109 -9.44 11.89 2.82
N ILE A 110 -9.39 10.79 2.07
CA ILE A 110 -9.96 10.68 0.73
C ILE A 110 -10.77 9.38 0.64
N ALA A 111 -12.01 9.48 0.19
CA ALA A 111 -12.83 8.35 -0.22
C ALA A 111 -13.22 8.48 -1.68
N VAL A 112 -13.32 7.37 -2.41
CA VAL A 112 -13.74 7.38 -3.81
C VAL A 112 -14.98 6.51 -3.94
N ASP A 113 -16.04 7.07 -4.50
CA ASP A 113 -17.28 6.35 -4.77
C ASP A 113 -17.01 5.24 -5.80
N PRO A 114 -17.17 3.95 -5.42
CA PRO A 114 -16.93 2.85 -6.35
C PRO A 114 -17.97 2.79 -7.48
N VAL A 115 -19.11 3.46 -7.34
CA VAL A 115 -20.19 3.45 -8.34
C VAL A 115 -19.95 4.51 -9.41
N THR A 116 -19.68 5.75 -8.99
CA THR A 116 -19.58 6.89 -9.92
C THR A 116 -18.14 7.28 -10.24
N GLY A 117 -17.18 6.93 -9.37
CA GLY A 117 -15.80 7.41 -9.45
C GLY A 117 -15.57 8.78 -8.81
N ASP A 118 -16.59 9.35 -8.16
CA ASP A 118 -16.49 10.65 -7.49
C ASP A 118 -15.53 10.59 -6.32
N VAL A 119 -14.75 11.65 -6.13
CA VAL A 119 -13.75 11.73 -5.07
C VAL A 119 -14.27 12.64 -3.97
N PHE A 120 -14.39 12.11 -2.76
CA PHE A 120 -14.63 12.89 -1.56
C PHE A 120 -13.28 13.19 -0.89
N ALA A 121 -12.99 14.46 -0.69
CA ALA A 121 -11.82 14.92 0.06
C ALA A 121 -12.28 15.55 1.36
N ALA A 122 -11.55 15.29 2.43
CA ALA A 122 -11.84 15.78 3.76
C ALA A 122 -10.57 16.25 4.47
N GLY A 123 -10.68 17.30 5.28
CA GLY A 123 -9.52 17.96 5.85
C GLY A 123 -9.82 19.19 6.71
N SER A 124 -8.85 20.09 6.75
CA SER A 124 -8.95 21.41 7.41
C SER A 124 -9.15 22.58 6.43
N PHE A 125 -9.39 22.30 5.14
CA PHE A 125 -9.53 23.34 4.11
C PHE A 125 -10.83 24.13 4.27
N GLN A 126 -10.81 25.39 3.82
CA GLN A 126 -11.93 26.36 3.91
C GLN A 126 -12.48 26.76 2.53
N ASP A 127 -12.08 26.01 1.49
CA ASP A 127 -12.54 26.21 0.13
C ASP A 127 -12.17 24.98 -0.71
N ALA A 128 -13.04 24.62 -1.66
CA ALA A 128 -12.72 23.62 -2.67
C ALA A 128 -13.14 24.11 -4.05
N GLY A 129 -12.15 24.34 -4.93
CA GLY A 129 -12.40 24.81 -6.29
C GLY A 129 -13.10 26.16 -6.40
N GLY A 130 -12.99 27.03 -5.38
CA GLY A 130 -13.65 28.35 -5.32
C GLY A 130 -15.09 28.35 -4.79
N ASP A 131 -15.58 27.22 -4.30
CA ASP A 131 -16.85 27.11 -3.56
C ASP A 131 -16.61 27.30 -2.05
N LEU A 132 -16.89 28.50 -1.54
CA LEU A 132 -16.76 28.86 -0.12
C LEU A 132 -17.69 28.09 0.83
N ALA A 133 -18.65 27.32 0.31
CA ALA A 133 -19.46 26.42 1.13
C ALA A 133 -18.84 25.02 1.25
N ALA A 134 -17.78 24.73 0.49
CA ALA A 134 -17.11 23.44 0.47
C ALA A 134 -15.97 23.41 1.51
N ASP A 135 -16.34 23.65 2.77
CA ASP A 135 -15.44 23.64 3.92
C ASP A 135 -15.29 22.24 4.50
N ALA A 136 -14.06 21.87 4.81
CA ALA A 136 -13.63 20.62 5.46
C ALA A 136 -13.99 19.30 4.76
N ILE A 137 -15.00 19.28 3.88
CA ILE A 137 -15.40 18.15 3.06
C ILE A 137 -15.99 18.61 1.73
N ALA A 138 -15.51 18.03 0.62
CA ALA A 138 -15.94 18.37 -0.73
C ALA A 138 -16.00 17.14 -1.63
N ARG A 139 -16.87 17.17 -2.65
CA ARG A 139 -17.04 16.12 -3.66
C ARG A 139 -16.55 16.61 -5.02
N PHE A 140 -15.66 15.86 -5.65
CA PHE A 140 -15.22 16.06 -7.02
C PHE A 140 -15.94 15.11 -7.97
N ASP A 141 -16.71 15.66 -8.89
CA ASP A 141 -17.53 14.91 -9.85
C ASP A 141 -16.80 14.48 -11.14
N GLY A 142 -15.47 14.58 -11.14
CA GLY A 142 -14.62 14.41 -12.31
C GLY A 142 -14.34 15.71 -13.07
N THR A 143 -15.09 16.79 -12.78
CA THR A 143 -14.91 18.10 -13.42
C THR A 143 -14.71 19.24 -12.43
N SER A 144 -15.50 19.29 -11.36
CA SER A 144 -15.51 20.39 -10.40
C SER A 144 -15.70 19.88 -8.97
N TRP A 145 -15.18 20.64 -8.02
CA TRP A 145 -15.46 20.47 -6.60
C TRP A 145 -16.83 21.06 -6.29
N ARG A 146 -17.55 20.42 -5.37
CA ARG A 146 -18.86 20.84 -4.88
C ARG A 146 -18.95 20.63 -3.37
N SER A 147 -19.57 21.59 -2.69
CA SER A 147 -20.03 21.43 -1.31
C SER A 147 -21.04 20.27 -1.17
N LEU A 148 -21.00 19.59 -0.01
CA LEU A 148 -21.98 18.56 0.37
C LEU A 148 -23.16 19.13 1.18
N SER A 149 -23.11 20.41 1.53
CA SER A 149 -24.14 21.13 2.28
C SER A 149 -23.95 22.63 2.08
N SER A 150 -25.04 23.40 2.11
CA SER A 150 -24.97 24.86 2.12
C SER A 150 -24.53 25.46 3.46
N VAL A 151 -24.55 24.66 4.53
CA VAL A 151 -24.14 25.07 5.89
C VAL A 151 -22.72 24.60 6.21
N GLY A 152 -22.28 23.49 5.59
CA GLY A 152 -20.97 22.91 5.82
C GLY A 152 -20.83 22.21 7.18
N LEU A 153 -19.58 21.93 7.57
CA LEU A 153 -19.18 21.42 8.87
C LEU A 153 -18.39 22.50 9.62
N ASN A 154 -18.50 22.54 10.95
CA ASN A 154 -17.88 23.58 11.76
C ASN A 154 -16.48 23.23 12.31
N GLY A 155 -15.89 22.13 11.84
CA GLY A 155 -14.60 21.63 12.31
C GLY A 155 -13.95 20.69 11.30
N PRO A 156 -12.67 20.32 11.53
CA PRO A 156 -11.92 19.49 10.60
C PRO A 156 -12.49 18.06 10.53
N VAL A 157 -12.40 17.47 9.35
CA VAL A 157 -12.75 16.07 9.10
C VAL A 157 -11.47 15.26 8.96
N PHE A 158 -11.33 14.22 9.78
CA PHE A 158 -10.13 13.37 9.85
C PHE A 158 -10.29 12.03 9.14
N ALA A 159 -11.52 11.53 8.99
CA ALA A 159 -11.78 10.20 8.47
C ALA A 159 -13.02 10.16 7.56
N LEU A 160 -12.94 9.34 6.52
CA LEU A 160 -14.04 9.04 5.60
C LEU A 160 -14.12 7.53 5.37
N ALA A 161 -15.33 6.98 5.38
CA ALA A 161 -15.59 5.60 4.98
C ALA A 161 -16.88 5.50 4.17
N ILE A 162 -16.84 4.85 3.00
CA ILE A 162 -18.04 4.57 2.21
C ILE A 162 -18.48 3.13 2.48
N ILE A 163 -19.71 2.95 2.97
CA ILE A 163 -20.34 1.65 3.17
C ILE A 163 -21.69 1.68 2.44
N GLY A 164 -21.82 0.84 1.41
CA GLY A 164 -22.97 0.90 0.50
C GLY A 164 -23.07 2.25 -0.21
N ARG A 165 -24.17 2.98 0.02
CA ARG A 165 -24.42 4.33 -0.52
C ARG A 165 -24.35 5.43 0.55
N THR A 166 -23.74 5.13 1.67
CA THR A 166 -23.55 6.06 2.79
C THR A 166 -22.07 6.38 2.94
N LEU A 167 -21.74 7.66 2.95
CA LEU A 167 -20.45 8.19 3.36
C LEU A 167 -20.51 8.50 4.86
N TYR A 168 -19.76 7.77 5.66
CA TYR A 168 -19.52 8.06 7.07
C TYR A 168 -18.34 9.03 7.19
N VAL A 169 -18.52 10.04 8.02
CA VAL A 169 -17.63 11.18 8.16
C VAL A 169 -17.25 11.29 9.63
N GLY A 170 -15.95 11.25 9.94
CA GLY A 170 -15.43 11.33 11.30
C GLY A 170 -14.47 12.51 11.45
N GLY A 171 -14.57 13.26 12.54
CA GLY A 171 -13.78 14.48 12.70
C GLY A 171 -13.83 15.08 14.10
N GLY A 172 -13.42 16.35 14.18
CA GLY A 172 -13.49 17.18 15.39
C GLY A 172 -14.51 18.31 15.26
N PHE A 173 -15.61 18.07 14.54
CA PHE A 173 -16.74 18.99 14.40
C PHE A 173 -17.76 18.74 15.51
N SER A 174 -18.45 19.80 15.96
CA SER A 174 -19.56 19.67 16.92
C SER A 174 -20.93 19.68 16.24
N GLU A 175 -20.99 19.93 14.95
CA GLU A 175 -22.22 19.92 14.15
C GLU A 175 -21.90 19.64 12.68
N ALA A 176 -22.74 18.81 12.04
CA ALA A 176 -22.69 18.58 10.60
C ALA A 176 -23.95 19.08 9.91
N ALA A 177 -23.80 20.00 8.94
CA ALA A 177 -24.84 20.44 8.03
C ALA A 177 -26.14 20.94 8.69
N GLY A 178 -26.06 21.63 9.83
CA GLY A 178 -27.24 22.12 10.56
C GLY A 178 -27.83 21.13 11.56
N ILE A 179 -27.23 19.95 11.75
CA ILE A 179 -27.74 18.88 12.63
C ILE A 179 -26.91 18.87 13.91
N ALA A 180 -27.42 19.52 14.96
CA ALA A 180 -26.71 19.68 16.24
C ALA A 180 -26.35 18.36 16.94
N THR A 181 -27.06 17.26 16.66
CA THR A 181 -26.78 15.92 17.21
C THR A 181 -25.82 15.11 16.34
N ALA A 182 -25.35 15.66 15.22
CA ALA A 182 -24.34 15.03 14.37
C ALA A 182 -22.97 15.63 14.71
N ASP A 183 -22.44 15.27 15.87
CA ASP A 183 -21.13 15.70 16.37
C ASP A 183 -20.11 14.58 16.17
N SER A 184 -18.89 14.93 15.76
CA SER A 184 -17.72 14.05 15.59
C SER A 184 -17.86 12.87 14.61
N VAL A 185 -19.06 12.32 14.39
CA VAL A 185 -19.41 11.33 13.38
C VAL A 185 -20.78 11.65 12.78
N ALA A 186 -20.86 11.64 11.45
CA ALA A 186 -22.09 11.87 10.70
C ALA A 186 -22.19 10.93 9.50
N ALA A 187 -23.42 10.71 9.01
CA ALA A 187 -23.68 9.96 7.78
C ALA A 187 -24.19 10.90 6.69
N TYR A 188 -23.70 10.71 5.47
CA TYR A 188 -24.17 11.39 4.26
C TYR A 188 -24.63 10.36 3.23
N GLY A 189 -25.91 10.41 2.87
CA GLY A 189 -26.47 9.60 1.80
C GLY A 189 -26.00 10.11 0.44
N ILE A 190 -25.15 9.34 -0.25
CA ILE A 190 -24.49 9.82 -1.48
C ILE A 190 -25.51 10.09 -2.59
N ASP A 191 -26.56 9.28 -2.68
CA ASP A 191 -27.59 9.42 -3.71
C ASP A 191 -28.67 10.45 -3.34
N SER A 192 -28.96 10.61 -2.04
CA SER A 192 -29.99 11.51 -1.54
C SER A 192 -29.50 12.93 -1.28
N GLY A 193 -28.18 13.11 -1.07
CA GLY A 193 -27.60 14.37 -0.62
C GLY A 193 -27.96 14.74 0.81
N ALA A 194 -28.45 13.78 1.62
CA ALA A 194 -28.96 14.03 2.94
C ALA A 194 -27.94 13.67 4.03
N TRP A 195 -27.72 14.60 4.95
CA TRP A 195 -26.97 14.35 6.19
C TRP A 195 -27.88 13.78 7.27
N ALA A 196 -27.32 12.94 8.14
CA ALA A 196 -27.98 12.38 9.30
C ALA A 196 -26.99 12.21 10.46
N ALA A 197 -27.48 12.41 11.68
CA ALA A 197 -26.83 11.90 12.88
C ALA A 197 -26.95 10.36 12.92
N ILE A 198 -25.99 9.70 13.54
CA ILE A 198 -25.98 8.23 13.73
C ILE A 198 -25.99 7.81 15.21
N THR A 199 -26.08 8.79 16.11
CA THR A 199 -26.32 8.62 17.55
C THR A 199 -27.82 8.75 17.85
N ASP A 200 -28.26 8.33 19.04
CA ASP A 200 -29.69 8.25 19.39
C ASP A 200 -30.35 9.58 19.79
N GLY A 201 -29.71 10.72 19.48
CA GLY A 201 -30.26 12.06 19.61
C GLY A 201 -30.14 12.69 21.00
N ASN A 202 -29.63 11.96 22.01
CA ASN A 202 -29.35 12.50 23.33
C ASN A 202 -27.91 12.30 23.82
N ASN A 203 -27.11 11.49 23.13
CA ASN A 203 -25.72 11.25 23.49
C ASN A 203 -24.78 11.59 22.32
N ASP A 204 -23.71 12.32 22.63
CA ASP A 204 -22.65 12.68 21.71
C ASP A 204 -21.55 11.60 21.70
N ILE A 205 -20.62 11.68 20.74
CA ILE A 205 -19.42 10.83 20.79
C ILE A 205 -18.48 11.30 21.90
N GLY A 206 -18.56 12.57 22.34
CA GLY A 206 -17.79 13.07 23.47
C GLY A 206 -16.30 13.30 23.14
N GLY A 207 -15.94 13.43 21.86
CA GLY A 207 -14.58 13.74 21.42
C GLY A 207 -14.28 13.43 19.96
N SER A 208 -13.07 13.76 19.51
CA SER A 208 -12.73 13.70 18.08
C SER A 208 -12.57 12.27 17.56
N VAL A 209 -13.14 11.98 16.39
CA VAL A 209 -12.96 10.71 15.67
C VAL A 209 -11.91 10.85 14.58
N CYS A 210 -10.93 9.95 14.60
CA CYS A 210 -9.70 10.03 13.81
C CYS A 210 -9.63 8.98 12.72
N CYS A 211 -10.31 7.85 12.91
CA CYS A 211 -10.33 6.76 11.96
C CYS A 211 -11.68 6.02 12.02
N LEU A 212 -12.08 5.48 10.87
CA LEU A 212 -13.30 4.71 10.66
C LEU A 212 -12.93 3.50 9.82
N VAL A 213 -13.43 2.31 10.15
CA VAL A 213 -13.24 1.12 9.32
C VAL A 213 -14.51 0.26 9.30
N PHE A 214 -14.87 -0.23 8.12
CA PHE A 214 -16.00 -1.14 7.95
C PHE A 214 -15.79 -2.43 8.75
N ASP A 215 -16.83 -2.89 9.44
CA ASP A 215 -16.76 -4.10 10.28
C ASP A 215 -16.83 -5.43 9.50
N GLY A 216 -17.06 -5.37 8.19
CA GLY A 216 -17.21 -6.53 7.33
C GLY A 216 -18.66 -6.98 7.11
N VAL A 217 -19.63 -6.35 7.77
CA VAL A 217 -21.05 -6.71 7.72
C VAL A 217 -21.94 -5.53 7.31
N ALA A 218 -22.12 -4.55 8.19
CA ALA A 218 -23.03 -3.43 7.99
C ALA A 218 -22.68 -2.20 8.85
N GLY A 219 -21.87 -2.39 9.88
CA GLY A 219 -21.46 -1.36 10.83
C GLY A 219 -20.06 -0.84 10.54
N LEU A 220 -19.52 -0.08 11.50
CA LEU A 220 -18.13 0.36 11.47
C LEU A 220 -17.54 0.44 12.87
N TYR A 221 -16.24 0.18 12.95
CA TYR A 221 -15.46 0.58 14.11
C TYR A 221 -15.03 2.03 13.95
N VAL A 222 -15.14 2.80 15.02
CA VAL A 222 -14.66 4.18 15.12
C VAL A 222 -13.53 4.24 16.12
N GLY A 223 -12.49 5.01 15.80
CA GLY A 223 -11.33 5.20 16.67
C GLY A 223 -10.97 6.67 16.79
N GLY A 224 -10.60 7.11 17.99
CA GLY A 224 -10.28 8.51 18.22
C GLY A 224 -9.86 8.83 19.65
N SER A 225 -10.17 10.06 20.06
CA SER A 225 -9.93 10.61 21.38
C SER A 225 -11.26 11.06 21.96
N PHE A 226 -12.05 10.09 22.40
CA PHE A 226 -13.39 10.26 22.93
C PHE A 226 -13.62 9.32 24.11
N PHE A 227 -14.65 9.61 24.91
CA PHE A 227 -15.06 8.83 26.07
C PHE A 227 -16.54 8.52 26.00
N ASP A 228 -16.92 7.34 26.47
CA ASP A 228 -18.31 6.89 26.58
C ASP A 228 -19.15 7.18 25.32
N ALA A 229 -18.67 6.78 24.13
CA ALA A 229 -19.34 7.07 22.86
C ALA A 229 -20.83 6.67 22.88
N ASP A 230 -21.71 7.59 22.45
CA ASP A 230 -23.18 7.43 22.48
C ASP A 230 -23.71 7.12 23.90
N GLY A 231 -23.00 7.61 24.93
CA GLY A 231 -23.33 7.41 26.35
C GLY A 231 -23.07 6.00 26.84
N ILE A 232 -22.37 5.15 26.07
CA ILE A 232 -22.08 3.77 26.43
C ILE A 232 -20.85 3.71 27.34
N PRO A 233 -20.97 3.28 28.61
CA PRO A 233 -19.86 3.25 29.53
C PRO A 233 -18.69 2.41 29.01
N ASN A 234 -17.47 2.97 29.06
CA ASN A 234 -16.22 2.36 28.59
C ASN A 234 -16.09 2.20 27.06
N ALA A 235 -16.99 2.77 26.26
CA ALA A 235 -16.77 2.94 24.83
C ALA A 235 -15.76 4.10 24.60
N ASP A 236 -14.57 3.95 25.19
CA ASP A 236 -13.51 4.95 25.22
C ASP A 236 -12.50 4.65 24.11
N TYR A 237 -12.12 5.69 23.36
CA TYR A 237 -11.16 5.66 22.25
C TYR A 237 -11.49 4.76 21.05
N ALA A 238 -12.26 3.68 21.24
CA ALA A 238 -12.77 2.80 20.21
C ALA A 238 -14.21 2.35 20.52
N ALA A 239 -15.11 2.47 19.53
CA ALA A 239 -16.49 2.02 19.63
C ALA A 239 -16.92 1.29 18.34
N HIS A 240 -17.91 0.41 18.43
CA HIS A 240 -18.48 -0.33 17.30
C HIS A 240 -19.92 0.13 17.07
N TYR A 241 -20.14 0.82 15.96
CA TYR A 241 -21.46 1.15 15.48
C TYR A 241 -22.03 -0.05 14.72
N LEU A 242 -23.16 -0.57 15.19
CA LEU A 242 -23.82 -1.78 14.71
C LEU A 242 -24.88 -1.50 13.62
N GLY A 243 -25.19 -0.23 13.37
CA GLY A 243 -26.21 0.21 12.41
C GLY A 243 -27.43 0.86 13.06
N GLY A 244 -28.09 1.75 12.30
CA GLY A 244 -29.22 2.54 12.79
C GLY A 244 -28.76 3.58 13.80
N THR A 245 -29.05 3.33 15.08
CA THR A 245 -28.58 4.15 16.21
C THR A 245 -27.90 3.27 17.27
N ALA A 246 -27.53 2.03 16.93
CA ALA A 246 -26.98 1.08 17.90
C ALA A 246 -25.45 1.13 17.93
N TRP A 247 -24.90 1.27 19.14
CA TRP A 247 -23.48 1.29 19.42
C TRP A 247 -23.08 0.24 20.48
N SER A 248 -21.80 -0.07 20.57
CA SER A 248 -21.23 -0.90 21.63
C SER A 248 -19.76 -0.57 21.90
N ALA A 249 -19.28 -0.86 23.11
CA ALA A 249 -17.87 -0.76 23.46
C ALA A 249 -17.03 -1.86 22.76
N VAL A 250 -15.77 -1.55 22.47
CA VAL A 250 -14.82 -2.51 21.85
C VAL A 250 -13.94 -3.14 22.95
N GLY A 251 -14.43 -4.25 23.51
CA GLY A 251 -13.74 -5.02 24.54
C GLY A 251 -14.18 -4.70 25.98
N PRO A 252 -13.42 -5.16 26.99
CA PRO A 252 -13.78 -4.98 28.39
C PRO A 252 -13.66 -3.52 28.85
N SER A 253 -14.13 -3.25 30.07
CA SER A 253 -14.00 -1.91 30.71
C SER A 253 -12.56 -1.44 30.73
N SER A 254 -12.33 -0.18 30.34
CA SER A 254 -10.99 0.45 30.26
C SER A 254 -10.00 -0.33 29.39
N ALA A 255 -10.47 -0.99 28.32
CA ALA A 255 -9.60 -1.74 27.42
C ALA A 255 -8.50 -0.90 26.76
N LEU A 256 -8.76 0.38 26.51
CA LEU A 256 -7.80 1.31 25.92
C LEU A 256 -7.67 2.55 26.81
N ASN A 257 -6.47 3.14 26.83
CA ASN A 257 -6.11 4.27 27.69
C ASN A 257 -5.40 5.39 26.91
N GLY A 258 -5.55 5.40 25.59
CA GLY A 258 -4.90 6.35 24.70
C GLY A 258 -5.56 6.40 23.34
N ARG A 259 -5.34 7.51 22.63
CA ARG A 259 -5.96 7.80 21.34
C ARG A 259 -5.73 6.67 20.35
N VAL A 260 -6.81 6.21 19.72
CA VAL A 260 -6.73 5.36 18.53
C VAL A 260 -6.64 6.24 17.29
N ARG A 261 -5.61 6.00 16.48
CA ARG A 261 -5.28 6.80 15.29
C ARG A 261 -5.51 6.03 13.99
N ALA A 262 -5.37 4.71 14.05
CA ALA A 262 -5.52 3.84 12.90
C ALA A 262 -6.28 2.56 13.28
N MET A 263 -7.07 2.07 12.32
CA MET A 263 -7.73 0.78 12.42
C MET A 263 -7.66 0.05 11.08
N ALA A 264 -7.58 -1.27 11.13
CA ALA A 264 -7.68 -2.14 9.97
C ALA A 264 -8.43 -3.42 10.33
N VAL A 265 -9.26 -3.94 9.43
CA VAL A 265 -10.03 -5.17 9.65
C VAL A 265 -9.55 -6.24 8.67
N SER A 266 -9.28 -7.45 9.18
CA SER A 266 -9.02 -8.64 8.36
C SER A 266 -9.86 -9.81 8.87
N GLY A 267 -10.77 -10.31 8.03
CA GLY A 267 -11.78 -11.26 8.46
C GLY A 267 -12.65 -10.67 9.58
N THR A 268 -12.68 -11.33 10.74
CA THR A 268 -13.38 -10.86 11.95
C THR A 268 -12.48 -10.09 12.92
N ASP A 269 -11.19 -9.98 12.61
CA ASP A 269 -10.21 -9.38 13.51
C ASP A 269 -10.11 -7.88 13.24
N LEU A 270 -10.17 -7.09 14.30
CA LEU A 270 -9.86 -5.66 14.28
C LEU A 270 -8.43 -5.46 14.77
N TYR A 271 -7.61 -4.76 14.00
CA TYR A 271 -6.31 -4.27 14.40
C TYR A 271 -6.42 -2.79 14.69
N VAL A 272 -5.94 -2.35 15.85
CA VAL A 272 -5.94 -0.94 16.24
C VAL A 272 -4.51 -0.46 16.45
N GLY A 273 -4.25 0.78 16.06
CA GLY A 273 -2.98 1.46 16.15
C GLY A 273 -3.16 2.83 16.80
N GLY A 274 -2.29 3.22 17.73
CA GLY A 274 -2.41 4.51 18.38
C GLY A 274 -1.38 4.76 19.47
N ASP A 275 -1.82 5.49 20.50
CA ASP A 275 -0.98 5.99 21.60
C ASP A 275 -1.12 5.17 22.89
N PHE A 276 -2.05 4.20 22.93
CA PHE A 276 -2.37 3.38 24.10
C PHE A 276 -1.22 2.44 24.52
N VAL A 277 -1.29 2.00 25.76
CA VAL A 277 -0.43 0.94 26.33
C VAL A 277 -1.30 -0.13 26.97
N ASN A 278 -0.82 -1.37 26.95
CA ASN A 278 -1.44 -2.52 27.61
C ASN A 278 -2.91 -2.77 27.23
N ALA A 279 -3.25 -2.82 25.93
CA ALA A 279 -4.63 -3.00 25.48
C ALA A 279 -5.29 -4.25 26.10
N GLY A 280 -6.50 -4.09 26.64
CA GLY A 280 -7.24 -5.13 27.35
C GLY A 280 -6.53 -5.73 28.56
N GLY A 281 -5.51 -5.04 29.10
CA GLY A 281 -4.69 -5.51 30.22
C GLY A 281 -3.51 -6.39 29.82
N ASP A 282 -3.29 -6.68 28.52
CA ASP A 282 -2.11 -7.40 28.05
C ASP A 282 -0.90 -6.47 28.06
N LEU A 283 0.06 -6.72 28.96
CA LEU A 283 1.28 -5.92 29.14
C LEU A 283 2.19 -5.81 27.91
N ASN A 284 1.89 -6.54 26.84
CA ASN A 284 2.65 -6.52 25.60
C ASN A 284 1.92 -5.79 24.46
N ALA A 285 0.64 -5.45 24.66
CA ALA A 285 -0.24 -4.89 23.65
C ALA A 285 -0.14 -3.35 23.62
N ASP A 286 1.07 -2.86 23.38
CA ASP A 286 1.37 -1.42 23.31
C ASP A 286 1.31 -0.92 21.87
N LYS A 287 0.61 0.19 21.66
CA LYS A 287 0.50 0.95 20.40
C LYS A 287 -0.15 0.22 19.22
N VAL A 288 -0.04 -1.11 19.13
CA VAL A 288 -0.73 -1.98 18.17
C VAL A 288 -1.29 -3.19 18.90
N ALA A 289 -2.57 -3.46 18.72
CA ALA A 289 -3.23 -4.62 19.29
C ALA A 289 -4.28 -5.20 18.33
N LYS A 290 -4.55 -6.49 18.46
CA LYS A 290 -5.63 -7.19 17.77
C LYS A 290 -6.78 -7.42 18.75
N TYR A 291 -7.99 -7.05 18.35
CA TYR A 291 -9.24 -7.40 18.99
C TYR A 291 -9.97 -8.49 18.19
N ALA A 292 -10.31 -9.58 18.85
CA ALA A 292 -10.98 -10.74 18.26
C ALA A 292 -12.39 -10.95 18.83
N GLY A 293 -13.15 -9.87 19.01
CA GLY A 293 -14.56 -9.91 19.45
C GLY A 293 -14.79 -10.10 20.95
N ALA A 294 -13.76 -10.47 21.71
CA ALA A 294 -13.79 -10.52 23.17
C ALA A 294 -12.41 -10.19 23.76
N ASP A 295 -11.35 -10.67 23.12
CA ASP A 295 -9.99 -10.57 23.63
C ASP A 295 -9.14 -9.58 22.85
N TRP A 296 -8.33 -8.82 23.59
CA TRP A 296 -7.21 -8.04 23.06
C TRP A 296 -5.92 -8.86 23.14
N THR A 297 -5.13 -8.84 22.08
CA THR A 297 -3.86 -9.56 21.99
C THR A 297 -2.77 -8.69 21.39
N ALA A 298 -1.58 -8.78 21.95
CA ALA A 298 -0.39 -8.12 21.40
C ALA A 298 0.03 -8.68 20.04
N LEU A 299 0.59 -7.81 19.20
CA LEU A 299 1.30 -8.23 17.98
C LEU A 299 2.80 -8.32 18.29
N GLY A 300 3.25 -9.51 18.70
CA GLY A 300 4.66 -9.81 18.99
C GLY A 300 4.96 -9.93 20.48
N SER A 301 6.25 -9.96 20.83
CA SER A 301 6.70 -10.06 22.22
C SER A 301 6.81 -8.68 22.92
N THR A 302 6.76 -8.70 24.26
CA THR A 302 6.93 -7.59 25.22
C THR A 302 7.29 -6.23 24.65
N SER A 303 6.30 -5.32 24.70
CA SER A 303 6.38 -3.91 24.31
C SER A 303 7.02 -3.70 22.95
N ALA A 304 6.42 -4.31 21.91
CA ALA A 304 6.93 -4.26 20.55
C ALA A 304 7.23 -2.82 20.07
N PHE A 305 6.51 -1.82 20.57
CA PHE A 305 6.76 -0.41 20.27
C PHE A 305 7.24 0.40 21.48
N GLY A 306 7.46 -0.23 22.64
CA GLY A 306 7.87 0.43 23.89
C GLY A 306 6.85 1.40 24.47
N ASP A 307 7.08 1.80 25.72
CA ASP A 307 6.23 2.77 26.45
C ASP A 307 6.58 4.25 26.16
N GLY A 308 7.52 4.50 25.25
CA GLY A 308 7.97 5.84 24.88
C GLY A 308 6.95 6.63 24.06
N GLY A 309 7.35 7.82 23.58
CA GLY A 309 6.55 8.71 22.71
C GLY A 309 6.30 8.18 21.29
N ASN A 310 6.28 6.86 21.11
CA ASN A 310 5.95 6.20 19.85
C ASN A 310 4.43 6.19 19.64
N SER A 311 4.02 6.34 18.38
CA SER A 311 2.63 6.42 17.96
C SER A 311 2.45 5.77 16.60
N ILE A 312 1.38 5.00 16.44
CA ILE A 312 1.02 4.36 15.17
C ILE A 312 -0.07 5.19 14.52
N TYR A 313 0.21 5.69 13.32
CA TYR A 313 -0.70 6.60 12.60
C TYR A 313 -1.42 5.91 11.44
N ALA A 314 -0.89 4.79 10.94
CA ALA A 314 -1.54 4.03 9.88
C ALA A 314 -1.32 2.53 10.07
N LEU A 315 -2.38 1.78 9.77
CA LEU A 315 -2.36 0.32 9.67
C LEU A 315 -2.86 -0.08 8.29
N ALA A 316 -2.28 -1.14 7.76
CA ALA A 316 -2.81 -1.83 6.59
C ALA A 316 -2.68 -3.33 6.81
N VAL A 317 -3.59 -4.10 6.22
CA VAL A 317 -3.57 -5.55 6.29
C VAL A 317 -3.56 -6.14 4.89
N ASP A 318 -2.88 -7.26 4.76
CA ASP A 318 -2.96 -8.19 3.63
C ASP A 318 -3.13 -9.61 4.20
N ASP A 319 -3.38 -10.60 3.34
CA ASP A 319 -3.65 -11.99 3.76
C ASP A 319 -2.56 -12.57 4.67
N ASP A 320 -1.30 -12.17 4.47
CA ASP A 320 -0.12 -12.73 5.14
C ASP A 320 0.53 -11.79 6.20
N ALA A 321 0.08 -10.53 6.32
CA ALA A 321 0.72 -9.57 7.22
C ALA A 321 -0.16 -8.41 7.68
N VAL A 322 0.19 -7.88 8.85
CA VAL A 322 -0.24 -6.56 9.33
C VAL A 322 0.92 -5.60 9.17
N PHE A 323 0.69 -4.49 8.47
CA PHE A 323 1.66 -3.41 8.33
C PHE A 323 1.30 -2.26 9.25
N ALA A 324 2.31 -1.66 9.86
CA ALA A 324 2.17 -0.47 10.69
C ALA A 324 3.12 0.62 10.21
N ALA A 325 2.63 1.85 10.20
CA ALA A 325 3.42 3.04 9.96
C ALA A 325 3.09 4.12 11.01
N GLY A 326 4.09 4.91 11.38
CA GLY A 326 3.93 5.88 12.44
C GLY A 326 5.20 6.64 12.77
N TYR A 327 5.18 7.27 13.94
CA TYR A 327 6.36 7.81 14.60
C TYR A 327 6.85 6.76 15.60
N PHE A 328 7.75 5.88 15.19
CA PHE A 328 8.32 4.87 16.07
C PHE A 328 9.71 4.46 15.61
N ASN A 329 10.49 3.94 16.56
CA ASN A 329 11.77 3.30 16.29
C ASN A 329 11.81 1.89 16.88
N ASN A 330 12.63 1.04 16.28
CA ASN A 330 13.02 -0.26 16.80
C ASN A 330 11.89 -1.25 17.08
N ALA A 331 10.86 -1.34 16.22
CA ALA A 331 9.72 -2.23 16.47
C ALA A 331 10.15 -3.70 16.71
N GLY A 332 9.53 -4.35 17.71
CA GLY A 332 9.89 -5.68 18.21
C GLY A 332 11.31 -5.77 18.78
N GLY A 333 11.89 -4.66 19.26
CA GLY A 333 13.28 -4.57 19.74
C GLY A 333 14.33 -4.65 18.63
N ARG A 334 13.94 -4.48 17.36
CA ARG A 334 14.82 -4.64 16.20
C ARG A 334 15.25 -3.29 15.66
N SER A 335 16.54 -3.00 15.72
CA SER A 335 17.14 -1.67 15.50
C SER A 335 17.02 -1.06 14.08
N ARG A 336 16.19 -1.64 13.22
CA ARG A 336 16.05 -1.26 11.80
C ARG A 336 14.58 -1.19 11.37
N ILE A 337 13.66 -1.35 12.30
CA ILE A 337 12.23 -1.27 12.01
C ILE A 337 11.75 0.05 12.59
N ASP A 338 11.99 1.11 11.82
CA ASP A 338 11.70 2.49 12.16
C ASP A 338 10.70 3.04 11.15
N GLY A 339 9.69 3.76 11.63
CA GLY A 339 8.65 4.42 10.82
C GLY A 339 7.67 3.50 10.06
N VAL A 340 8.11 2.33 9.60
CA VAL A 340 7.29 1.31 8.93
C VAL A 340 7.78 -0.11 9.24
N GLY A 341 6.85 -1.02 9.50
CA GLY A 341 7.14 -2.42 9.81
C GLY A 341 6.03 -3.37 9.38
N ALA A 342 6.35 -4.65 9.23
CA ALA A 342 5.39 -5.70 8.91
C ALA A 342 5.43 -6.81 9.97
N PHE A 343 4.30 -7.06 10.62
CA PHE A 343 4.08 -8.20 11.50
C PHE A 343 3.60 -9.39 10.69
N LYS A 344 4.42 -10.44 10.64
CA LYS A 344 4.13 -11.68 9.92
C LYS A 344 4.79 -12.86 10.62
N ALA A 345 4.17 -14.03 10.56
CA ALA A 345 4.66 -15.26 11.22
C ALA A 345 5.08 -15.03 12.69
N GLY A 346 4.30 -14.23 13.43
CA GLY A 346 4.51 -13.95 14.85
C GLY A 346 5.61 -12.94 15.19
N ALA A 347 6.21 -12.25 14.21
CA ALA A 347 7.28 -11.30 14.47
C ALA A 347 7.22 -10.05 13.59
N TRP A 348 7.68 -8.92 14.14
CA TRP A 348 7.95 -7.70 13.37
C TRP A 348 9.18 -7.87 12.48
N THR A 349 9.04 -7.48 11.22
CA THR A 349 10.07 -7.57 10.20
C THR A 349 10.22 -6.23 9.46
N ASN A 350 11.44 -5.94 9.03
CA ASN A 350 11.73 -4.73 8.28
C ASN A 350 11.10 -4.79 6.87
N VAL A 351 10.63 -3.65 6.38
CA VAL A 351 10.08 -3.49 5.03
C VAL A 351 11.09 -2.73 4.18
N GLY A 352 12.01 -3.43 3.54
CA GLY A 352 13.09 -2.81 2.76
C GLY A 352 14.27 -2.31 3.61
N SER A 353 15.05 -1.37 3.08
CA SER A 353 16.18 -0.71 3.76
C SER A 353 16.48 0.66 3.14
N ASP A 354 17.46 1.38 3.67
CA ASP A 354 18.04 2.57 3.03
C ASP A 354 19.11 2.23 1.96
N GLY A 355 19.48 0.96 1.83
CA GLY A 355 20.60 0.49 1.00
C GLY A 355 21.99 0.57 1.65
N ALA A 356 22.12 1.25 2.79
CA ALA A 356 23.30 1.22 3.66
C ALA A 356 23.18 0.17 4.78
N GLY A 357 22.04 -0.51 4.86
CA GLY A 357 21.77 -1.61 5.78
C GLY A 357 20.96 -1.20 7.01
N ASN A 358 20.39 0.01 7.05
CA ASN A 358 19.46 0.45 8.08
C ASN A 358 17.99 0.27 7.64
N GLY A 359 17.07 0.70 8.49
CA GLY A 359 15.64 0.79 8.17
C GLY A 359 15.38 1.71 6.96
N PRO A 360 14.25 1.54 6.27
CA PRO A 360 13.89 2.35 5.11
C PRO A 360 13.57 3.81 5.45
N VAL A 361 13.13 4.09 6.68
CA VAL A 361 12.73 5.41 7.13
C VAL A 361 13.74 5.86 8.19
N PRO A 362 14.21 7.12 8.15
CA PRO A 362 15.07 7.67 9.19
C PRO A 362 14.39 7.60 10.57
N VAL A 363 15.17 7.46 11.63
CA VAL A 363 14.64 7.48 13.00
C VAL A 363 13.89 8.79 13.30
N ASN A 364 12.91 8.74 14.19
CA ASN A 364 12.11 9.91 14.61
C ASN A 364 11.41 10.62 13.44
N THR A 365 10.91 9.85 12.48
CA THR A 365 10.22 10.38 11.30
C THR A 365 8.74 10.02 11.37
N LEU A 366 7.88 10.96 10.99
CA LEU A 366 6.43 10.79 11.05
C LEU A 366 5.90 10.22 9.72
N MET A 367 5.50 8.95 9.73
CA MET A 367 4.70 8.35 8.66
C MET A 367 3.23 8.34 9.06
N THR A 368 2.34 8.79 8.19
CA THR A 368 0.93 9.06 8.54
C THR A 368 -0.07 8.25 7.72
N SER A 369 0.35 7.69 6.59
CA SER A 369 -0.53 6.92 5.72
C SER A 369 0.14 5.67 5.18
N LEU A 370 -0.65 4.61 5.07
CA LEU A 370 -0.22 3.29 4.63
C LEU A 370 -1.35 2.62 3.86
N ARG A 371 -1.04 2.03 2.70
CA ARG A 371 -2.06 1.36 1.89
C ARG A 371 -1.48 0.20 1.09
N VAL A 372 -2.11 -0.96 1.17
CA VAL A 372 -1.85 -2.08 0.26
C VAL A 372 -2.72 -1.92 -0.98
N VAL A 373 -2.11 -2.03 -2.17
CA VAL A 373 -2.79 -1.95 -3.47
C VAL A 373 -2.24 -3.06 -4.38
N GLY A 374 -3.00 -4.14 -4.52
CA GLY A 374 -2.50 -5.34 -5.18
C GLY A 374 -1.25 -5.85 -4.45
N ASP A 375 -0.13 -5.96 -5.16
CA ASP A 375 1.13 -6.45 -4.60
C ASP A 375 2.12 -5.33 -4.23
N GLN A 376 1.60 -4.16 -3.89
CA GLN A 376 2.40 -3.00 -3.53
C GLN A 376 1.93 -2.39 -2.23
N LEU A 377 2.88 -2.00 -1.40
CA LEU A 377 2.65 -1.21 -0.20
C LEU A 377 3.02 0.25 -0.47
N PHE A 378 2.07 1.15 -0.33
CA PHE A 378 2.26 2.59 -0.43
C PHE A 378 2.38 3.19 0.96
N LEU A 379 3.34 4.10 1.13
CA LEU A 379 3.66 4.79 2.37
C LEU A 379 3.69 6.29 2.11
N GLY A 380 3.11 7.08 3.02
CA GLY A 380 3.11 8.53 2.97
C GLY A 380 3.38 9.15 4.34
N GLY A 381 3.97 10.34 4.33
CA GLY A 381 4.23 11.14 5.52
C GLY A 381 5.26 12.24 5.27
N LEU A 382 6.11 12.49 6.26
CA LEU A 382 7.11 13.55 6.23
C LEU A 382 8.51 13.00 6.57
N ALA A 383 9.27 12.59 5.56
CA ALA A 383 10.66 12.16 5.70
C ALA A 383 11.63 12.95 4.81
N SER A 384 12.89 13.00 5.22
CA SER A 384 13.98 13.46 4.36
C SER A 384 14.30 12.46 3.24
N THR A 385 14.14 11.17 3.51
CA THR A 385 14.29 10.08 2.54
C THR A 385 13.39 8.91 2.91
N ILE A 386 12.98 8.14 1.90
CA ILE A 386 12.44 6.79 2.10
C ILE A 386 13.27 5.85 1.21
N GLY A 387 13.76 4.76 1.80
CA GLY A 387 14.64 3.79 1.17
C GLY A 387 15.95 4.38 0.63
N GLY A 388 16.48 5.40 1.30
CA GLY A 388 17.71 6.11 0.91
C GLY A 388 17.54 7.13 -0.23
N SER A 389 16.30 7.35 -0.71
CA SER A 389 16.02 8.28 -1.81
C SER A 389 15.35 9.56 -1.31
N THR A 390 15.94 10.71 -1.59
CA THR A 390 15.34 12.03 -1.35
C THR A 390 14.12 12.30 -2.24
N LYS A 391 14.01 11.60 -3.37
CA LYS A 391 12.83 11.69 -4.26
C LYS A 391 11.58 11.05 -3.66
N ALA A 392 11.76 10.20 -2.65
CA ALA A 392 10.73 9.41 -2.02
C ALA A 392 10.36 9.92 -0.62
N GLY A 393 10.90 11.05 -0.17
CA GLY A 393 10.77 11.53 1.21
C GLY A 393 9.35 11.73 1.73
N TYR A 394 8.39 12.04 0.85
CA TYR A 394 6.99 12.29 1.25
C TYR A 394 6.05 11.14 0.94
N ALA A 395 6.33 10.40 -0.13
CA ALA A 395 5.58 9.21 -0.48
C ALA A 395 6.41 8.25 -1.33
N ALA A 396 6.22 6.96 -1.07
CA ALA A 396 6.95 5.89 -1.72
C ALA A 396 6.08 4.64 -1.83
N TRP A 397 6.52 3.68 -2.64
CA TRP A 397 5.92 2.35 -2.71
C TRP A 397 6.97 1.25 -2.69
N PHE A 398 6.62 0.11 -2.11
CA PHE A 398 7.45 -1.08 -1.97
C PHE A 398 6.75 -2.29 -2.62
N PRO A 399 7.44 -3.06 -3.48
CA PRO A 399 6.88 -4.29 -4.05
C PRO A 399 6.87 -5.42 -3.01
N LEU A 400 5.71 -6.03 -2.76
CA LEU A 400 5.56 -7.10 -1.79
C LEU A 400 6.13 -8.43 -2.30
N ARG A 401 6.11 -8.69 -3.62
CA ARG A 401 6.82 -9.77 -4.31
C ARG A 401 7.63 -9.20 -5.47
N GLN A 402 8.94 -9.45 -5.48
CA GLN A 402 9.87 -8.86 -6.44
C GLN A 402 10.96 -9.86 -6.85
N PRO A 403 10.92 -10.45 -8.05
CA PRO A 403 12.04 -11.23 -8.57
C PRO A 403 13.23 -10.30 -8.89
N ASP A 404 14.44 -10.75 -8.54
CA ASP A 404 15.72 -10.14 -8.89
C ASP A 404 16.60 -11.16 -9.62
N GLY A 405 16.84 -10.93 -10.90
CA GLY A 405 17.68 -11.72 -11.78
C GLY A 405 19.10 -11.20 -11.78
N GLN A 406 20.05 -12.10 -11.52
CA GLN A 406 21.48 -11.77 -11.57
C GLN A 406 22.21 -12.77 -12.46
N ILE A 407 23.22 -12.32 -13.19
CA ILE A 407 23.98 -13.17 -14.11
C ILE A 407 25.48 -13.03 -13.90
N ALA A 408 26.21 -14.13 -14.04
CA ALA A 408 27.67 -14.19 -14.00
C ALA A 408 28.20 -15.24 -14.99
N VAL A 409 29.49 -15.17 -15.32
CA VAL A 409 30.22 -16.20 -16.06
C VAL A 409 31.46 -16.60 -15.26
N GLY A 410 31.85 -17.88 -15.30
CA GLY A 410 33.04 -18.36 -14.57
C GLY A 410 33.01 -18.03 -13.06
N THR A 411 34.06 -17.36 -12.57
CA THR A 411 34.21 -16.89 -11.19
C THR A 411 33.84 -15.41 -11.02
N ASP A 412 33.36 -14.76 -12.07
CA ASP A 412 33.07 -13.32 -12.02
C ASP A 412 31.93 -13.00 -11.05
N PRO A 413 31.93 -11.78 -10.47
CA PRO A 413 30.82 -11.31 -9.67
C PRO A 413 29.50 -11.31 -10.46
N PHE A 414 28.40 -11.54 -9.76
CA PHE A 414 27.07 -11.39 -10.33
C PHE A 414 26.78 -9.92 -10.65
N VAL A 415 26.29 -9.67 -11.86
CA VAL A 415 25.75 -8.37 -12.27
C VAL A 415 24.22 -8.39 -12.19
N GLY A 416 23.65 -7.23 -11.87
CA GLY A 416 22.21 -7.00 -11.95
C GLY A 416 21.43 -6.97 -10.65
N LYS A 417 22.10 -7.11 -9.50
CA LYS A 417 21.46 -6.99 -8.18
C LYS A 417 20.69 -5.67 -8.07
N GLY A 418 19.39 -5.75 -7.77
CA GLY A 418 18.55 -4.57 -7.55
C GLY A 418 18.23 -3.79 -8.83
N VAL A 419 18.49 -4.37 -9.99
CA VAL A 419 18.09 -3.83 -11.29
C VAL A 419 16.86 -4.62 -11.74
N TYR A 420 15.78 -3.92 -12.08
CA TYR A 420 14.51 -4.57 -12.39
C TYR A 420 14.01 -4.13 -13.77
N ASN A 421 14.10 -5.02 -14.76
CA ASN A 421 13.52 -4.78 -16.08
C ASN A 421 13.32 -6.07 -16.88
N THR A 422 12.53 -5.99 -17.94
CA THR A 422 12.18 -7.14 -18.77
C THR A 422 13.14 -7.37 -19.95
N THR A 423 14.22 -6.59 -20.06
CA THR A 423 15.10 -6.53 -21.25
C THR A 423 16.55 -6.97 -21.00
N GLY A 424 16.93 -7.15 -19.74
CA GLY A 424 18.31 -7.35 -19.30
C GLY A 424 19.22 -6.11 -19.43
N ALA A 425 18.65 -4.91 -19.59
CA ALA A 425 19.43 -3.68 -19.59
C ALA A 425 20.08 -3.48 -18.22
N GLY A 426 21.39 -3.17 -18.17
CA GLY A 426 22.15 -3.13 -16.91
C GLY A 426 22.39 -4.50 -16.26
N GLN A 427 21.92 -5.59 -16.87
CA GLN A 427 22.01 -6.97 -16.37
C GLN A 427 22.48 -7.92 -17.49
N THR A 428 23.47 -7.47 -18.28
CA THR A 428 24.00 -8.19 -19.44
C THR A 428 25.47 -8.58 -19.24
N VAL A 429 25.79 -9.86 -19.47
CA VAL A 429 27.18 -10.36 -19.51
C VAL A 429 27.55 -10.67 -20.96
N HIS A 430 28.74 -10.24 -21.36
CA HIS A 430 29.27 -10.42 -22.71
C HIS A 430 30.40 -11.46 -22.69
N GLN A 431 30.35 -12.45 -23.57
CA GLN A 431 31.40 -13.45 -23.68
C GLN A 431 31.72 -13.77 -25.14
N THR A 432 33.01 -13.88 -25.46
CA THR A 432 33.46 -14.47 -26.73
C THR A 432 33.71 -15.96 -26.51
N VAL A 433 33.11 -16.79 -27.34
CA VAL A 433 33.15 -18.25 -27.21
C VAL A 433 33.64 -18.84 -28.52
N HIS A 434 34.75 -19.57 -28.48
CA HIS A 434 35.30 -20.22 -29.66
C HIS A 434 34.32 -21.23 -30.23
N ARG A 435 34.38 -21.42 -31.55
CA ARG A 435 33.65 -22.49 -32.23
C ARG A 435 34.02 -23.86 -31.64
N SER A 436 33.03 -24.73 -31.50
CA SER A 436 33.08 -26.02 -30.79
C SER A 436 33.26 -25.94 -29.28
N ALA A 437 33.29 -24.74 -28.68
CA ALA A 437 33.35 -24.58 -27.23
C ALA A 437 31.95 -24.33 -26.64
N THR A 438 31.84 -24.57 -25.33
CA THR A 438 30.65 -24.28 -24.53
C THR A 438 31.02 -23.31 -23.43
N GLU A 439 30.21 -22.28 -23.26
CA GLU A 439 30.30 -21.36 -22.13
C GLU A 439 29.16 -21.60 -21.15
N THR A 440 29.44 -21.42 -19.85
CA THR A 440 28.43 -21.60 -18.80
C THR A 440 28.18 -20.30 -18.05
N PHE A 441 26.97 -19.76 -18.21
CA PHE A 441 26.46 -18.63 -17.45
C PHE A 441 25.71 -19.12 -16.20
N LYS A 442 25.95 -18.48 -15.06
CA LYS A 442 25.20 -18.70 -13.83
C LYS A 442 24.11 -17.64 -13.75
N ILE A 443 22.86 -18.07 -13.67
CA ILE A 443 21.70 -17.19 -13.52
C ILE A 443 21.14 -17.41 -12.13
N ARG A 444 21.25 -16.41 -11.27
CA ARG A 444 20.66 -16.42 -9.93
C ARG A 444 19.32 -15.71 -10.01
N ILE A 445 18.28 -16.37 -9.53
CA ILE A 445 16.97 -15.76 -9.27
C ILE A 445 16.86 -15.62 -7.75
N ARG A 446 16.69 -14.39 -7.29
CA ARG A 446 16.53 -14.02 -5.87
C ARG A 446 15.13 -13.45 -5.65
N ASN A 447 14.58 -13.69 -4.47
CA ASN A 447 13.37 -13.03 -4.01
C ASN A 447 13.75 -11.78 -3.20
N ASP A 448 13.58 -10.61 -3.78
CA ASP A 448 13.81 -9.33 -3.10
C ASP A 448 12.51 -8.76 -2.48
N GLY A 449 11.37 -9.46 -2.65
CA GLY A 449 10.10 -9.13 -2.01
C GLY A 449 10.03 -9.49 -0.52
N LEU A 450 8.93 -9.09 0.11
CA LEU A 450 8.65 -9.32 1.52
C LEU A 450 8.05 -10.70 1.80
N PHE A 451 7.35 -11.30 0.85
CA PHE A 451 6.70 -12.61 1.03
C PHE A 451 7.42 -13.74 0.34
N ALA A 452 7.22 -14.97 0.80
CA ALA A 452 7.67 -16.14 0.08
C ALA A 452 6.93 -16.23 -1.26
N ASP A 453 7.64 -16.63 -2.32
CA ASP A 453 7.07 -16.64 -3.66
C ASP A 453 7.71 -17.73 -4.53
N THR A 454 6.99 -18.17 -5.56
CA THR A 454 7.48 -19.07 -6.60
C THR A 454 7.72 -18.29 -7.88
N PHE A 455 8.77 -18.64 -8.62
CA PHE A 455 9.12 -17.95 -9.85
C PHE A 455 9.04 -18.89 -11.05
N THR A 456 8.35 -18.44 -12.09
CA THR A 456 8.36 -19.11 -13.39
C THR A 456 9.46 -18.53 -14.26
N VAL A 457 10.35 -19.37 -14.77
CA VAL A 457 11.50 -18.96 -15.57
C VAL A 457 11.25 -19.24 -17.05
N LYS A 458 11.48 -18.21 -17.87
CA LYS A 458 11.44 -18.28 -19.34
C LYS A 458 12.80 -17.92 -19.93
N GLY A 459 13.31 -18.74 -20.83
CA GLY A 459 14.61 -18.54 -21.47
C GLY A 459 14.57 -18.66 -22.99
N THR A 460 15.58 -18.10 -23.64
CA THR A 460 15.75 -18.19 -25.10
C THR A 460 16.23 -19.60 -25.49
N GLY A 461 15.57 -20.22 -26.48
CA GLY A 461 15.98 -21.54 -27.00
C GLY A 461 17.21 -21.51 -27.90
N SER A 462 17.59 -22.68 -28.40
CA SER A 462 18.65 -22.81 -29.41
C SER A 462 18.27 -22.04 -30.69
N PHE A 463 19.24 -21.38 -31.34
CA PHE A 463 19.02 -20.62 -32.57
C PHE A 463 20.22 -20.73 -33.51
N GLY A 464 19.99 -21.26 -34.71
CA GLY A 464 21.03 -21.45 -35.73
C GLY A 464 22.23 -22.24 -35.18
N PRO A 465 23.46 -21.71 -35.26
CA PRO A 465 24.67 -22.39 -34.80
C PRO A 465 24.87 -22.35 -33.28
N TYR A 466 23.98 -21.73 -32.50
CA TYR A 466 24.08 -21.67 -31.04
C TYR A 466 23.12 -22.68 -30.41
N LYS A 467 23.67 -23.65 -29.68
CA LYS A 467 22.87 -24.63 -28.92
C LYS A 467 22.82 -24.21 -27.46
N VAL A 468 21.63 -24.29 -26.88
CA VAL A 468 21.34 -23.84 -25.52
C VAL A 468 20.88 -25.01 -24.67
N LYS A 469 21.40 -25.08 -23.44
CA LYS A 469 20.91 -26.00 -22.40
C LYS A 469 20.75 -25.25 -21.08
N TYR A 470 19.62 -25.48 -20.41
CA TYR A 470 19.36 -25.00 -19.06
C TYR A 470 19.45 -26.15 -18.06
N LEU A 471 20.19 -25.94 -16.96
CA LEU A 471 20.35 -26.91 -15.89
C LEU A 471 19.93 -26.33 -14.53
N SER A 472 19.12 -27.07 -13.79
CA SER A 472 18.87 -26.83 -12.37
C SER A 472 19.56 -27.94 -11.57
N GLY A 473 20.65 -27.60 -10.86
CA GLY A 473 21.60 -28.60 -10.38
C GLY A 473 22.22 -29.38 -11.55
N THR A 474 21.96 -30.69 -11.61
CA THR A 474 22.37 -31.58 -12.71
C THR A 474 21.23 -31.89 -13.69
N THR A 475 19.99 -31.52 -13.36
CA THR A 475 18.80 -31.85 -14.16
C THR A 475 18.67 -30.90 -15.34
N ASN A 476 18.50 -31.47 -16.54
CA ASN A 476 18.22 -30.68 -17.75
C ASN A 476 16.76 -30.21 -17.76
N VAL A 477 16.57 -28.90 -17.72
CA VAL A 477 15.26 -28.23 -17.65
C VAL A 477 14.97 -27.38 -18.90
N THR A 478 15.75 -27.59 -19.97
CA THR A 478 15.70 -26.76 -21.19
C THR A 478 14.32 -26.64 -21.79
N ALA A 479 13.59 -27.75 -21.96
CA ALA A 479 12.26 -27.74 -22.55
C ALA A 479 11.28 -26.88 -21.73
N ALA A 480 11.30 -27.04 -20.40
CA ALA A 480 10.42 -26.29 -19.50
C ALA A 480 10.78 -24.79 -19.47
N VAL A 481 12.07 -24.44 -19.44
CA VAL A 481 12.52 -23.04 -19.44
C VAL A 481 12.20 -22.35 -20.78
N VAL A 482 12.37 -23.02 -21.91
CA VAL A 482 12.04 -22.45 -23.23
C VAL A 482 10.54 -22.28 -23.41
N ALA A 483 9.75 -23.25 -22.95
CA ALA A 483 8.29 -23.14 -22.93
C ALA A 483 7.77 -22.10 -21.91
N GLY A 484 8.60 -21.66 -20.96
CA GLY A 484 8.21 -20.74 -19.90
C GLY A 484 7.30 -21.37 -18.85
N VAL A 485 7.45 -22.67 -18.61
CA VAL A 485 6.66 -23.44 -17.63
C VAL A 485 7.55 -24.01 -16.50
N PHE A 486 8.83 -23.66 -16.49
CA PHE A 486 9.73 -24.07 -15.41
C PHE A 486 9.44 -23.24 -14.15
N ALA A 487 8.69 -23.82 -13.22
CA ALA A 487 8.43 -23.23 -11.91
C ALA A 487 9.51 -23.65 -10.90
N MET A 488 10.03 -22.67 -10.17
CA MET A 488 10.97 -22.88 -9.07
C MET A 488 10.21 -23.14 -7.77
N SER A 489 10.82 -23.92 -6.87
CA SER A 489 10.34 -24.05 -5.49
C SER A 489 10.27 -22.68 -4.81
N ALA A 490 9.36 -22.52 -3.85
CA ALA A 490 9.18 -21.27 -3.13
C ALA A 490 10.50 -20.77 -2.52
N LEU A 491 10.78 -19.49 -2.72
CA LEU A 491 11.91 -18.78 -2.12
C LEU A 491 11.37 -17.84 -1.06
N GLY A 492 11.84 -17.98 0.17
CA GLY A 492 11.61 -16.98 1.20
C GLY A 492 12.32 -15.65 0.87
N PRO A 493 12.00 -14.57 1.59
CA PRO A 493 12.64 -13.27 1.40
C PRO A 493 14.17 -13.35 1.45
N ALA A 494 14.84 -12.63 0.56
CA ALA A 494 16.29 -12.62 0.32
C ALA A 494 16.92 -13.96 -0.13
N ALA A 495 16.16 -15.06 -0.15
CA ALA A 495 16.65 -16.36 -0.62
C ALA A 495 16.80 -16.37 -2.14
N TRP A 496 17.69 -17.25 -2.62
CA TRP A 496 17.98 -17.37 -4.04
C TRP A 496 18.27 -18.81 -4.45
N ARG A 497 18.19 -19.03 -5.76
CA ARG A 497 18.56 -20.28 -6.43
C ARG A 497 19.23 -19.97 -7.77
N THR A 498 20.01 -20.91 -8.28
CA THR A 498 20.77 -20.74 -9.52
C THR A 498 20.33 -21.74 -10.58
N ILE A 499 20.17 -21.27 -11.80
CA ILE A 499 20.03 -22.05 -13.04
C ILE A 499 21.30 -21.80 -13.86
N LYS A 500 21.89 -22.85 -14.44
CA LYS A 500 22.99 -22.70 -15.39
C LYS A 500 22.42 -22.60 -16.80
N LEU A 501 22.92 -21.66 -17.57
CA LEU A 501 22.71 -21.53 -19.01
C LEU A 501 24.02 -21.93 -19.70
N GLU A 502 24.02 -23.05 -20.40
CA GLU A 502 25.12 -23.49 -21.25
C GLU A 502 24.84 -23.07 -22.70
N VAL A 503 25.79 -22.37 -23.32
CA VAL A 503 25.72 -21.97 -24.73
C VAL A 503 26.90 -22.58 -25.48
N THR A 504 26.60 -23.51 -26.38
CA THR A 504 27.59 -24.14 -27.27
C THR A 504 27.57 -23.45 -28.63
N VAL A 505 28.74 -22.99 -29.10
CA VAL A 505 28.90 -22.39 -30.43
C VAL A 505 29.32 -23.48 -31.41
N SER A 506 28.49 -23.74 -32.43
CA SER A 506 28.78 -24.74 -33.46
C SER A 506 30.04 -24.39 -34.28
N PRO A 507 30.78 -25.38 -34.80
CA PRO A 507 31.81 -25.19 -35.82
C PRO A 507 31.35 -24.34 -37.02
N SER A 508 30.06 -24.41 -37.35
CA SER A 508 29.43 -23.71 -38.46
C SER A 508 29.07 -22.25 -38.16
N ALA A 509 29.34 -21.73 -36.96
CA ALA A 509 29.08 -20.33 -36.64
C ALA A 509 30.01 -19.41 -37.44
N THR A 510 29.49 -18.30 -37.95
CA THR A 510 30.30 -17.25 -38.54
C THR A 510 31.07 -16.53 -37.43
N VAL A 511 32.39 -16.42 -37.57
CA VAL A 511 33.22 -15.68 -36.60
C VAL A 511 32.76 -14.23 -36.54
N GLY A 512 32.59 -13.71 -35.33
CA GLY A 512 32.09 -12.36 -35.08
C GLY A 512 30.57 -12.27 -34.90
N ASP A 513 29.80 -13.30 -35.26
CA ASP A 513 28.36 -13.31 -35.05
C ASP A 513 28.04 -13.19 -33.56
N VAL A 514 27.04 -12.36 -33.24
CA VAL A 514 26.59 -12.14 -31.86
C VAL A 514 25.15 -12.60 -31.71
N ARG A 515 24.87 -13.33 -30.62
CA ARG A 515 23.51 -13.69 -30.21
C ARG A 515 23.29 -13.34 -28.75
N SER A 516 22.05 -13.00 -28.43
CA SER A 516 21.61 -12.69 -27.07
C SER A 516 20.64 -13.76 -26.59
N PHE A 517 20.82 -14.18 -25.34
CA PHE A 517 19.98 -15.16 -24.66
C PHE A 517 19.39 -14.49 -23.44
N LEU A 518 18.13 -14.06 -23.57
CA LEU A 518 17.37 -13.47 -22.48
C LEU A 518 16.79 -14.58 -21.60
N VAL A 519 16.89 -14.40 -20.28
CA VAL A 519 16.25 -15.26 -19.29
C VAL A 519 15.52 -14.39 -18.30
N SER A 520 14.22 -14.64 -18.14
CA SER A 520 13.36 -13.86 -17.26
C SER A 520 12.72 -14.72 -16.20
N ALA A 521 12.57 -14.19 -14.99
CA ALA A 521 11.76 -14.75 -13.92
C ALA A 521 10.51 -13.89 -13.71
N THR A 522 9.37 -14.55 -13.55
CA THR A 522 8.09 -13.92 -13.24
C THR A 522 7.56 -14.47 -11.93
N SER A 523 7.18 -13.57 -11.02
CA SER A 523 6.52 -13.91 -9.77
C SER A 523 5.20 -14.63 -10.03
N SER A 524 4.90 -15.68 -9.27
CA SER A 524 3.62 -16.39 -9.39
C SER A 524 2.55 -15.70 -8.54
N GLY A 525 2.94 -15.16 -7.37
CA GLY A 525 2.04 -14.40 -6.51
C GLY A 525 1.71 -13.00 -7.06
N ALA A 526 2.58 -12.43 -7.89
CA ALA A 526 2.40 -11.13 -8.52
C ALA A 526 2.80 -11.22 -10.00
N GLY A 527 1.92 -11.78 -10.84
CA GLY A 527 2.21 -12.12 -12.25
C GLY A 527 2.75 -10.98 -13.14
N THR A 528 2.64 -9.73 -12.71
CA THR A 528 3.23 -8.55 -13.36
C THR A 528 4.67 -8.26 -12.95
N ALA A 529 5.10 -8.72 -11.77
CA ALA A 529 6.46 -8.56 -11.28
C ALA A 529 7.39 -9.52 -12.03
N LYS A 530 8.27 -8.94 -12.82
CA LYS A 530 9.14 -9.66 -13.75
C LYS A 530 10.50 -8.99 -13.83
N ASP A 531 11.54 -9.80 -13.83
CA ASP A 531 12.89 -9.35 -14.08
C ASP A 531 13.62 -10.26 -15.08
N ALA A 532 14.67 -9.76 -15.72
CA ALA A 532 15.41 -10.47 -16.75
C ALA A 532 16.90 -10.16 -16.77
N VAL A 533 17.68 -11.19 -17.07
CA VAL A 533 19.12 -11.10 -17.36
C VAL A 533 19.40 -11.51 -18.80
N LYS A 534 20.56 -11.09 -19.33
CA LYS A 534 20.93 -11.37 -20.71
C LYS A 534 22.38 -11.84 -20.84
N ALA A 535 22.59 -13.00 -21.45
CA ALA A 535 23.91 -13.40 -21.94
C ALA A 535 24.06 -12.95 -23.40
N ARG A 536 25.17 -12.29 -23.74
CA ARG A 536 25.49 -11.89 -25.12
C ARG A 536 26.76 -12.61 -25.56
N VAL A 537 26.60 -13.59 -26.45
CA VAL A 537 27.68 -14.48 -26.90
C VAL A 537 28.13 -14.08 -28.30
N LYS A 538 29.42 -13.81 -28.45
CA LYS A 538 30.10 -13.59 -29.74
C LYS A 538 30.82 -14.87 -30.15
N ALA A 539 30.63 -15.34 -31.38
CA ALA A 539 31.43 -16.44 -31.92
C ALA A 539 32.87 -15.96 -32.17
N GLY A 540 33.82 -16.63 -31.53
CA GLY A 540 35.26 -16.33 -31.60
C GLY A 540 36.06 -17.26 -32.49
#